data_AF-A0A7Z0PZK1-F1
#
_entry.id   AF-A0A7Z0PZK1-F1
#
_cell.length_a   1.000
_cell.length_b   1.000
_cell.length_c   1.000
_cell.angle_alpha   90.00
_cell.angle_beta   90.00
_cell.angle_gamma   90.00
#
_symmetry.space_group_name_H-M   'P 1'
#
loop_
_entity.id
_entity.type
_entity.pdbx_description
1 polymer ?
#
loop_
_entity_poly.entity_id
_entity_poly.type
_entity_poly.pdbx_seq_one_letter_code
_entity_poly.pdbx_strand_id
1 'polypeptide(L)'
;GTAAERRAVLRALPHLIDGDQALDLVEDALRTNDTRLVAAALGPYGARHLPAHAWRHAVLKCLFTGVPVDAVARLAERARGDGELARMLGDFAAERGAAGRTVPPDLYRVLALTESQPDPTEES
;
A
#
# COMPACT_ATOMS: atom_id res chain seq x y z
N GLY A 1 -7.06 -23.48 2.01
CA GLY A 1 -5.67 -23.53 2.49
C GLY A 1 -5.51 -22.73 3.75
N THR A 2 -4.56 -23.11 4.60
CA THR A 2 -4.23 -22.39 5.84
C THR A 2 -3.72 -20.96 5.54
N ALA A 3 -3.73 -20.07 6.53
CA ALA A 3 -3.15 -18.73 6.38
C ALA A 3 -1.65 -18.78 5.99
N ALA A 4 -0.93 -19.83 6.43
CA ALA A 4 0.46 -20.04 6.06
C ALA A 4 0.61 -20.42 4.57
N GLU A 5 -0.22 -21.34 4.06
CA GLU A 5 -0.23 -21.72 2.65
C GLU A 5 -0.58 -20.54 1.75
N ARG A 6 -1.65 -19.80 2.07
CA ARG A 6 -2.04 -18.61 1.30
C ARG A 6 -0.90 -17.58 1.24
N ARG A 7 -0.21 -17.37 2.37
CA ARG A 7 0.95 -16.47 2.43
C ARG A 7 2.11 -16.96 1.57
N ALA A 8 2.38 -18.26 1.56
CA ALA A 8 3.43 -18.86 0.73
C ALA A 8 3.12 -18.67 -0.76
N VAL A 9 1.87 -18.90 -1.17
CA VAL A 9 1.40 -18.69 -2.54
C VAL A 9 1.61 -17.23 -2.96
N LEU A 10 1.11 -16.26 -2.18
CA LEU A 10 1.25 -14.83 -2.48
C LEU A 10 2.71 -14.40 -2.69
N ARG A 11 3.63 -14.94 -1.88
CA ARG A 11 5.07 -14.64 -1.98
C ARG A 11 5.73 -15.28 -3.20
N ALA A 12 5.19 -16.38 -3.71
CA ALA A 12 5.71 -17.07 -4.88
C ALA A 12 5.23 -16.46 -6.21
N LEU A 13 4.06 -15.77 -6.21
CA LEU A 13 3.47 -15.17 -7.41
C LEU A 13 4.44 -14.40 -8.34
N PRO A 14 5.32 -13.49 -7.86
CA PRO A 14 6.19 -12.73 -8.77
C PRO A 14 7.23 -13.58 -9.51
N HIS A 15 7.38 -14.86 -9.16
CA HIS A 15 8.27 -15.81 -9.84
C HIS A 15 7.51 -16.82 -10.71
N LEU A 16 6.18 -16.88 -10.58
CA LEU A 16 5.35 -17.89 -11.22
C LEU A 16 4.46 -17.29 -12.32
N ILE A 17 4.00 -16.07 -12.13
CA ILE A 17 3.01 -15.41 -13.00
C ILE A 17 3.51 -14.00 -13.34
N ASP A 18 3.69 -13.73 -14.63
CA ASP A 18 4.12 -12.40 -15.13
C ASP A 18 2.95 -11.44 -15.41
N GLY A 19 1.76 -11.99 -15.67
CA GLY A 19 0.53 -11.23 -15.94
C GLY A 19 -0.35 -11.06 -14.69
N ASP A 20 -1.57 -10.56 -14.87
CA ASP A 20 -2.52 -10.26 -13.79
C ASP A 20 -3.43 -11.45 -13.43
N GLN A 21 -3.18 -12.65 -13.96
CA GLN A 21 -4.07 -13.81 -13.83
C GLN A 21 -4.32 -14.26 -12.39
N ALA A 22 -3.45 -13.90 -11.45
CA ALA A 22 -3.57 -14.19 -10.02
C ALA A 22 -3.90 -12.96 -9.16
N LEU A 23 -4.42 -11.88 -9.77
CA LEU A 23 -4.79 -10.65 -9.06
C LEU A 23 -5.93 -10.89 -8.06
N ASP A 24 -6.86 -11.79 -8.38
CA ASP A 24 -7.93 -12.23 -7.48
C ASP A 24 -7.41 -12.74 -6.12
N LEU A 25 -6.30 -13.49 -6.11
CA LEU A 25 -5.65 -13.97 -4.88
C LEU A 25 -5.12 -12.82 -4.01
N VAL A 26 -4.59 -11.77 -4.65
CA VAL A 26 -4.13 -10.56 -3.97
C VAL A 26 -5.32 -9.82 -3.36
N GLU A 27 -6.37 -9.60 -4.15
CA GLU A 27 -7.59 -8.92 -3.67
C GLU A 27 -8.26 -9.68 -2.53
N ASP A 28 -8.33 -11.01 -2.61
CA ASP A 28 -8.88 -11.86 -1.56
C ASP A 28 -8.06 -11.80 -0.27
N ALA A 29 -6.74 -11.69 -0.38
CA ALA A 29 -5.88 -11.49 0.79
C ALA A 29 -6.12 -10.11 1.42
N LEU A 30 -6.30 -9.06 0.60
CA LEU A 30 -6.62 -7.71 1.03
C LEU A 30 -8.01 -7.57 1.66
N ARG A 31 -8.97 -8.45 1.35
CA ARG A 31 -10.28 -8.51 2.02
C ARG A 31 -10.21 -9.07 3.45
N THR A 32 -9.14 -9.78 3.83
CA THR A 32 -8.97 -10.35 5.18
C THR A 32 -8.42 -9.35 6.21
N ASN A 33 -8.59 -9.63 7.51
CA ASN A 33 -7.91 -8.87 8.59
C ASN A 33 -6.59 -9.53 9.04
N ASP A 34 -6.10 -10.59 8.38
CA ASP A 34 -4.79 -11.17 8.70
C ASP A 34 -3.69 -10.26 8.14
N THR A 35 -3.04 -9.51 9.01
CA THR A 35 -1.97 -8.56 8.68
C THR A 35 -0.81 -9.21 7.92
N ARG A 36 -0.57 -10.52 8.11
CA ARG A 36 0.48 -11.25 7.41
C ARG A 36 0.09 -11.56 5.97
N LEU A 37 -1.20 -11.74 5.69
CA LEU A 37 -1.72 -11.89 4.33
C LEU A 37 -1.76 -10.55 3.62
N VAL A 38 -2.19 -9.48 4.30
CA VAL A 38 -2.16 -8.11 3.76
C VAL A 38 -0.73 -7.72 3.36
N ALA A 39 0.25 -7.93 4.24
CA ALA A 39 1.66 -7.66 3.94
C ALA A 39 2.17 -8.48 2.75
N ALA A 40 1.80 -9.76 2.64
CA ALA A 40 2.22 -10.59 1.50
C ALA A 40 1.55 -10.17 0.18
N ALA A 41 0.28 -9.75 0.23
CA ALA A 41 -0.47 -9.26 -0.93
C ALA A 41 0.15 -7.98 -1.50
N LEU A 42 0.72 -7.12 -0.65
CA LEU A 42 1.38 -5.88 -1.05
C LEU A 42 2.86 -6.04 -1.44
N GLY A 43 3.31 -7.29 -1.65
CA GLY A 43 4.61 -7.60 -2.23
C GLY A 43 4.72 -7.26 -3.72
N PRO A 44 5.82 -7.66 -4.39
CA PRO A 44 6.14 -7.23 -5.76
C PRO A 44 5.04 -7.50 -6.81
N TYR A 45 4.32 -8.61 -6.70
CA TYR A 45 3.22 -8.94 -7.61
C TYR A 45 2.05 -7.96 -7.43
N GLY A 46 1.58 -7.74 -6.19
CA GLY A 46 0.53 -6.76 -5.92
C GLY A 46 0.94 -5.34 -6.32
N ALA A 47 2.19 -4.95 -6.06
CA ALA A 47 2.71 -3.65 -6.48
C ALA A 47 2.67 -3.47 -8.01
N ARG A 48 2.86 -4.54 -8.79
CA ARG A 48 2.80 -4.50 -10.26
C ARG A 48 1.38 -4.49 -10.81
N HIS A 49 0.47 -5.28 -10.21
CA HIS A 49 -0.84 -5.57 -10.82
C HIS A 49 -2.03 -4.86 -10.16
N LEU A 50 -1.91 -4.40 -8.90
CA LEU A 50 -3.04 -3.71 -8.25
C LEU A 50 -3.36 -2.39 -8.96
N PRO A 51 -4.63 -2.18 -9.38
CA PRO A 51 -5.11 -0.90 -9.84
C PRO A 51 -4.88 0.20 -8.80
N ALA A 52 -4.70 1.44 -9.27
CA ALA A 52 -4.36 2.57 -8.39
C ALA A 52 -5.33 2.71 -7.20
N HIS A 53 -6.64 2.64 -7.45
CA HIS A 53 -7.65 2.73 -6.40
C HIS A 53 -7.51 1.63 -5.34
N ALA A 54 -7.43 0.35 -5.76
CA ALA A 54 -7.29 -0.78 -4.84
C ALA A 54 -5.99 -0.69 -4.01
N TRP A 55 -4.90 -0.26 -4.63
CA TRP A 55 -3.62 -0.07 -3.96
C TRP A 55 -3.67 1.04 -2.88
N ARG A 56 -4.28 2.20 -3.16
CA ARG A 56 -4.44 3.28 -2.16
C ARG A 56 -5.22 2.81 -0.94
N HIS A 57 -6.34 2.11 -1.16
CA HIS A 57 -7.14 1.54 -0.08
C HIS A 57 -6.35 0.49 0.73
N ALA A 58 -5.49 -0.29 0.08
CA ALA A 58 -4.62 -1.23 0.78
C ALA A 58 -3.56 -0.52 1.63
N VAL A 59 -2.96 0.58 1.16
CA VAL A 59 -2.05 1.42 1.96
C VAL A 59 -2.75 2.01 3.19
N LEU A 60 -3.97 2.54 3.04
CA LEU A 60 -4.75 3.03 4.18
C LEU A 60 -5.10 1.90 5.16
N LYS A 61 -5.43 0.72 4.64
CA LYS A 61 -5.65 -0.47 5.47
C LYS A 61 -4.40 -0.82 6.27
N CYS A 62 -3.20 -0.74 5.70
CA CYS A 62 -1.96 -0.95 6.45
C CYS A 62 -1.85 0.02 7.63
N LEU A 63 -2.06 1.31 7.40
CA LEU A 63 -2.02 2.35 8.44
C LEU A 63 -3.11 2.15 9.51
N PHE A 64 -4.27 1.65 9.11
CA PHE A 64 -5.37 1.36 10.03
C PHE A 64 -5.11 0.11 10.89
N THR A 65 -4.51 -0.93 10.30
CA THR A 65 -4.31 -2.25 10.94
C THR A 65 -2.92 -2.47 11.52
N GLY A 66 -2.01 -1.50 11.38
CA GLY A 66 -0.65 -1.57 11.91
C GLY A 66 0.30 -2.48 11.10
N VAL A 67 0.01 -2.71 9.82
CA VAL A 67 0.98 -3.34 8.92
C VAL A 67 2.06 -2.31 8.57
N PRO A 68 3.36 -2.61 8.79
CA PRO A 68 4.44 -1.69 8.44
C PRO A 68 4.38 -1.31 6.96
N VAL A 69 4.44 -0.02 6.64
CA VAL A 69 4.41 0.45 5.24
C VAL A 69 5.63 -0.01 4.44
N ASP A 70 6.73 -0.34 5.11
CA ASP A 70 7.94 -0.93 4.50
C ASP A 70 7.66 -2.32 3.87
N ALA A 71 6.56 -2.98 4.21
CA ALA A 71 6.12 -4.22 3.55
C ALA A 71 5.49 -3.96 2.17
N VAL A 72 5.12 -2.72 1.85
CA VAL A 72 4.52 -2.35 0.56
C VAL A 72 5.62 -2.19 -0.48
N ALA A 73 5.72 -3.16 -1.39
CA ALA A 73 6.70 -3.11 -2.46
C ALA A 73 6.44 -1.89 -3.36
N ARG A 74 7.52 -1.23 -3.79
CA ARG A 74 7.48 -0.03 -4.66
C ARG A 74 6.65 1.12 -4.09
N LEU A 75 6.51 1.23 -2.76
CA LEU A 75 5.73 2.28 -2.12
C LEU A 75 6.10 3.69 -2.61
N ALA A 76 7.38 4.04 -2.56
CA ALA A 76 7.85 5.37 -2.99
C ALA A 76 7.63 5.64 -4.48
N GLU A 77 7.84 4.63 -5.33
CA GLU A 77 7.60 4.72 -6.78
C GLU A 77 6.13 4.98 -7.08
N ARG A 78 5.23 4.22 -6.44
CA ARG A 78 3.78 4.31 -6.67
C ARG A 78 3.12 5.50 -6.00
N ALA A 79 3.64 5.95 -4.86
CA ALA A 79 3.09 7.08 -4.13
C ALA A 79 3.44 8.42 -4.79
N ARG A 80 4.58 8.51 -5.49
CA ARG A 80 5.08 9.76 -6.06
C ARG A 80 4.05 10.45 -6.94
N GLY A 81 3.71 11.70 -6.58
CA GLY A 81 2.73 12.51 -7.30
C GLY A 81 1.28 12.03 -7.18
N ASP A 82 0.98 11.05 -6.31
CA ASP A 82 -0.37 10.54 -6.11
C ASP A 82 -1.17 11.48 -5.20
N GLY A 83 -1.75 12.51 -5.81
CA GLY A 83 -2.57 13.50 -5.10
C GLY A 83 -3.83 12.95 -4.45
N GLU A 84 -4.39 11.84 -4.97
CA GLU A 84 -5.56 11.19 -4.35
C GLU A 84 -5.14 10.45 -3.08
N LEU A 85 -4.00 9.76 -3.11
CA LEU A 85 -3.44 9.17 -1.89
C LEU A 85 -3.15 10.25 -0.84
N ALA A 86 -2.53 11.37 -1.24
CA ALA A 86 -2.26 12.51 -0.35
C ALA A 86 -3.54 13.01 0.34
N ARG A 87 -4.60 13.23 -0.45
CA ARG A 87 -5.92 13.67 0.03
C ARG A 87 -6.50 12.68 1.04
N MET A 88 -6.53 11.39 0.72
CA MET A 88 -7.06 10.35 1.60
C MET A 88 -6.28 10.23 2.92
N LEU A 89 -4.95 10.39 2.89
CA LEU A 89 -4.11 10.41 4.10
C LEU A 89 -4.40 11.63 4.97
N GLY A 90 -4.62 12.80 4.35
CA GLY A 90 -5.07 14.01 5.03
C GLY A 90 -6.40 13.82 5.75
N ASP A 91 -7.40 13.27 5.06
CA ASP A 91 -8.71 12.95 5.64
C ASP A 91 -8.57 11.99 6.83
N PHE A 92 -7.78 10.93 6.68
CA PHE A 92 -7.55 9.95 7.74
C PHE A 92 -6.88 10.59 8.98
N ALA A 93 -5.90 11.47 8.78
CA ALA A 93 -5.25 12.19 9.88
C ALA A 93 -6.24 13.14 10.60
N ALA A 94 -7.07 13.86 9.84
CA ALA A 94 -8.10 14.74 10.39
C ALA A 94 -9.15 13.96 11.19
N GLU A 95 -9.66 12.84 10.67
CA GLU A 95 -10.61 11.95 11.36
C GLU A 95 -10.03 11.36 12.66
N ARG A 96 -8.74 11.04 12.68
CA ARG A 96 -8.04 10.58 13.88
C ARG A 96 -7.92 11.71 14.91
N GLY A 97 -7.46 12.88 14.48
CA GLY A 97 -7.31 14.07 15.33
C GLY A 97 -8.63 14.54 15.94
N ALA A 98 -9.70 14.62 15.15
CA ALA A 98 -11.04 14.98 15.61
C ALA A 98 -11.59 14.00 16.66
N ALA A 99 -11.16 12.73 16.60
CA ALA A 99 -11.52 11.70 17.56
C ALA A 99 -10.55 11.59 18.76
N GLY A 100 -9.57 12.50 18.90
CA GLY A 100 -8.56 12.44 19.96
C GLY A 100 -7.62 11.24 19.87
N ARG A 101 -7.52 10.59 18.71
CA ARG A 101 -6.67 9.41 18.47
C ARG A 101 -5.34 9.83 17.86
N THR A 102 -4.26 9.16 18.25
CA THR A 102 -2.93 9.38 17.67
C THR A 102 -2.90 9.02 16.19
N VAL A 103 -2.27 9.87 15.38
CA VAL A 103 -2.00 9.61 13.96
C VAL A 103 -0.76 8.70 13.85
N PRO A 104 -0.80 7.58 13.11
CA PRO A 104 0.36 6.72 12.93
C PRO A 104 1.54 7.47 12.28
N PRO A 105 2.78 7.37 12.79
CA PRO A 105 3.93 8.06 12.22
C PRO A 105 4.17 7.73 10.74
N ASP A 106 3.92 6.48 10.34
CA ASP A 106 4.04 6.02 8.96
C ASP A 106 3.10 6.76 8.00
N LEU A 107 2.00 7.35 8.48
CA LEU A 107 1.13 8.18 7.64
C LEU A 107 1.89 9.37 7.07
N TYR A 108 2.65 10.07 7.91
CA TYR A 108 3.43 11.23 7.47
C TYR A 108 4.57 10.82 6.54
N ARG A 109 5.15 9.62 6.74
CA ARG A 109 6.13 9.05 5.82
C ARG A 109 5.53 8.84 4.44
N VAL A 110 4.34 8.24 4.34
CA VAL A 110 3.67 8.02 3.04
C VAL A 110 3.24 9.35 2.42
N LEU A 111 2.72 10.29 3.21
CA LEU A 111 2.33 11.60 2.73
C LEU A 111 3.50 12.34 2.09
N ALA A 112 4.69 12.32 2.72
CA ALA A 112 5.90 12.92 2.14
C ALA A 112 6.30 12.27 0.80
N LEU A 113 6.02 10.97 0.60
CA LEU A 113 6.28 10.30 -0.68
C LEU A 113 5.29 10.72 -1.79
N THR A 114 4.13 11.27 -1.44
CA THR A 114 3.15 11.75 -2.44
C THR A 114 3.51 13.09 -3.05
N GLU A 115 4.41 13.84 -2.41
CA GLU A 115 4.90 15.10 -2.94
C GLU A 115 5.71 14.84 -4.22
N SER A 116 5.39 15.56 -5.28
CA SER A 116 6.27 15.62 -6.46
C SER A 116 7.54 16.35 -6.06
N GLN A 117 8.70 15.69 -6.19
CA GLN A 117 9.96 16.43 -6.13
C GLN A 117 9.95 17.47 -7.26
N PRO A 118 10.31 18.74 -6.99
CA PRO A 118 10.50 19.71 -8.08
C PRO A 118 11.59 19.18 -9.02
N ASP A 119 11.38 19.34 -10.33
CA ASP A 119 12.38 18.99 -11.34
C ASP A 119 13.66 19.81 -11.09
N PRO A 120 14.86 19.20 -11.03
CA PRO A 120 16.11 19.94 -10.80
C PRO A 120 16.61 20.69 -12.06
N THR A 121 15.73 21.12 -12.96
CA THR A 121 16.12 21.75 -14.23
C THR A 121 15.24 22.94 -14.56
N GLU A 122 15.57 24.09 -13.99
CA GLU A 122 15.36 25.42 -14.60
C GLU A 122 16.36 26.42 -13.97
N GLU A 123 17.65 26.15 -14.17
CA GLU A 123 18.70 27.18 -14.03
C GLU A 123 19.81 26.90 -15.04
N SER A 124 19.66 27.44 -16.26
CA SER A 124 20.70 27.79 -17.23
C SER A 124 20.13 28.67 -18.34
#